data_AF-A0AAN8Z9G9-F1
#
_entry.id   AF-A0AAN8Z9G9-F1
#
_cell.length_a   1.000
_cell.length_b   1.000
_cell.length_c   1.000
_cell.angle_alpha   90.00
_cell.angle_beta   90.00
_cell.angle_gamma   90.00
#
_symmetry.space_group_name_H-M   'P 1'
#
loop_
_entity.id
_entity.type
_entity.pdbx_description
1 polymer ?
#
loop_
_entity_poly.entity_id
_entity_poly.type
_entity_poly.pdbx_seq_one_letter_code
_entity_poly.pdbx_strand_id
1 'polypeptide(L)'
;MSETTEVKVVKINLRNSEVVSWEELPGPLEHKHYNFSEGKKSSLNARYWYGIIFLLINLSAWFVRDYGQKVFPQPLYLKTCGHEGDDCFRTMGVLRVSLGCFIFFILMFLTTCKTSKLYEVRNSWHSQWWSLKFIPLIVSLVAPFFLHPDIIQFYGELARVGAGIFLVLQLISVIQFITWLNKYCVPDEKEKRSCFFGLFISTIFYLASICGIGVMYPLYASKASCSLNIFFITWTGILLLVMMAISLHSKVNRGLLSSGIMAAYAVFLCWTALRSEPANPKCHSQKKASGNNDWTTILGFLIAIFAIVMATFSTGIDSQSFQFRKDNVQMEDDIPYKYGFFHLIFSLGAMYFAMLFISWNLDHTTRKWSIDVGWASTWVKIVNEWLAATIYSK
;
A
#
# COMPACT_ATOMS: atom_id res chain seq x y z
N MET A 1 21.66 -57.52 17.60
CA MET A 1 20.56 -56.55 17.84
C MET A 1 21.08 -55.18 17.47
N SER A 2 20.96 -54.82 16.19
CA SER A 2 21.45 -53.55 15.63
C SER A 2 20.50 -53.23 14.48
N GLU A 3 19.60 -52.28 14.70
CA GLU A 3 18.63 -51.82 13.70
C GLU A 3 19.14 -50.48 13.17
N THR A 4 19.84 -50.53 12.04
CA THR A 4 20.32 -49.35 11.30
C THR A 4 19.15 -48.75 10.52
N THR A 5 18.77 -47.53 10.88
CA THR A 5 17.75 -46.73 10.19
C THR A 5 18.29 -46.26 8.85
N GLU A 6 17.80 -46.83 7.75
CA GLU A 6 18.17 -46.42 6.39
C GLU A 6 17.42 -45.15 5.99
N VAL A 7 18.12 -44.03 5.87
CA VAL A 7 17.60 -42.77 5.31
C VAL A 7 17.59 -42.91 3.79
N LYS A 8 16.41 -43.11 3.18
CA LYS A 8 16.25 -43.07 1.71
C LYS A 8 16.41 -41.63 1.21
N VAL A 9 17.58 -41.34 0.65
CA VAL A 9 17.86 -40.13 -0.14
C VAL A 9 17.21 -40.28 -1.52
N VAL A 10 16.15 -39.51 -1.79
CA VAL A 10 15.56 -39.44 -3.13
C VAL A 10 16.41 -38.50 -3.98
N LYS A 11 17.20 -39.08 -4.89
CA LYS A 11 17.98 -38.35 -5.90
C LYS A 11 17.09 -38.13 -7.12
N ILE A 12 16.57 -36.92 -7.30
CA ILE A 12 15.75 -36.56 -8.47
C ILE A 12 16.69 -36.29 -9.64
N ASN A 13 16.65 -37.14 -10.66
CA ASN A 13 17.38 -36.96 -11.91
C ASN A 13 16.39 -36.44 -12.97
N LEU A 14 16.48 -35.16 -13.32
CA LEU A 14 15.60 -34.49 -14.29
C LEU A 14 16.02 -34.83 -15.73
N ARG A 15 15.50 -35.93 -16.27
CA ARG A 15 15.41 -36.14 -17.73
C ARG A 15 14.36 -37.20 -18.08
N ASN A 16 13.10 -36.78 -18.18
CA ASN A 16 12.15 -37.12 -19.23
C ASN A 16 10.74 -36.72 -18.77
N SER A 17 10.07 -35.95 -19.62
CA SER A 17 8.65 -35.66 -19.49
C SER A 17 7.86 -36.91 -19.82
N GLU A 18 7.50 -37.68 -18.80
CA GLU A 18 6.40 -38.63 -18.88
C GLU A 18 5.39 -38.30 -17.78
N VAL A 19 4.14 -38.19 -18.21
CA VAL A 19 2.97 -37.97 -17.39
C VAL A 19 2.89 -39.13 -16.39
N VAL A 20 3.29 -38.87 -15.15
CA VAL A 20 3.17 -39.82 -14.04
C VAL A 20 1.67 -39.97 -13.76
N SER A 21 1.12 -41.14 -14.11
CA SER A 21 -0.19 -41.58 -13.63
C SER A 21 -0.15 -41.69 -12.11
N TRP A 22 -1.23 -41.29 -11.45
CA TRP A 22 -1.45 -41.34 -10.00
C TRP A 22 -1.22 -42.74 -9.40
N GLU A 23 0.03 -43.09 -9.12
CA GLU A 23 0.39 -44.18 -8.22
C GLU A 23 -0.01 -43.80 -6.79
N GLU A 24 -0.81 -44.68 -6.17
CA GLU A 24 -1.43 -44.54 -4.87
C GLU A 24 -0.43 -44.09 -3.79
N LEU A 25 -0.53 -42.84 -3.36
CA LEU A 25 0.18 -42.39 -2.16
C LEU A 25 -0.40 -43.15 -0.95
N PRO A 26 0.42 -43.59 0.02
CA PRO A 26 -0.12 -44.21 1.22
C PRO A 26 -1.05 -43.22 1.94
N GLY A 27 -2.28 -43.64 2.24
CA GLY A 27 -3.38 -42.79 2.73
C GLY A 27 -3.06 -41.76 3.83
N PRO A 28 -2.14 -42.01 4.80
CA PRO A 28 -1.73 -40.99 5.77
C PRO A 28 -1.04 -39.76 5.17
N LEU A 29 -0.33 -39.90 4.04
CA LEU A 29 0.32 -38.80 3.34
C LEU A 29 -0.69 -37.99 2.52
N GLU A 30 -1.64 -38.65 1.85
CA GLU A 30 -2.73 -37.98 1.14
C GLU A 30 -3.60 -37.13 2.08
N HIS A 31 -3.99 -37.68 3.23
CA HIS A 31 -4.79 -36.95 4.21
C HIS A 31 -4.04 -35.75 4.79
N LYS A 32 -2.72 -35.87 4.98
CA LYS A 32 -1.88 -34.77 5.49
C LYS A 32 -1.71 -33.67 4.44
N HIS A 33 -1.51 -34.05 3.17
CA HIS A 33 -1.43 -33.12 2.04
C HIS A 33 -2.75 -32.39 1.79
N TYR A 34 -3.89 -33.09 1.86
CA TYR A 34 -5.22 -32.50 1.78
C TYR A 34 -5.44 -31.43 2.86
N ASN A 35 -5.14 -31.78 4.13
CA ASN A 35 -5.28 -30.85 5.25
C ASN A 35 -4.41 -29.58 5.09
N PHE A 36 -3.19 -29.71 4.55
CA PHE A 36 -2.33 -28.55 4.29
C PHE A 36 -2.86 -27.69 3.13
N SER A 37 -3.35 -28.31 2.05
CA SER A 37 -3.98 -27.59 0.94
C SER A 37 -5.20 -26.79 1.40
N GLU A 38 -6.06 -27.40 2.23
CA GLU A 38 -7.24 -26.74 2.79
C GLU A 38 -6.85 -25.60 3.74
N GLY A 39 -5.88 -25.83 4.65
CA GLY A 39 -5.35 -24.80 5.54
C GLY A 39 -4.76 -23.61 4.79
N LYS A 40 -4.02 -23.87 3.71
CA LYS A 40 -3.46 -22.84 2.82
C LYS A 40 -4.55 -22.05 2.11
N LYS A 41 -5.58 -22.73 1.58
CA LYS A 41 -6.75 -22.08 0.96
C LYS A 41 -7.50 -21.20 1.96
N SER A 42 -7.72 -21.68 3.18
CA SER A 42 -8.36 -20.91 4.25
C SER A 42 -7.57 -19.65 4.60
N SER A 43 -6.25 -19.75 4.75
CA SER A 43 -5.36 -18.61 4.96
C SER A 43 -5.38 -17.61 3.79
N LEU A 44 -5.34 -18.09 2.55
CA LEU A 44 -5.42 -17.25 1.36
C LEU A 44 -6.78 -16.56 1.19
N ASN A 45 -7.86 -17.17 1.68
CA ASN A 45 -9.17 -16.54 1.72
C ASN A 45 -9.25 -15.48 2.83
N ALA A 46 -8.58 -15.70 3.96
CA ALA A 46 -8.62 -14.79 5.10
C ALA A 46 -8.09 -13.38 4.80
N ARG A 47 -7.01 -13.26 4.01
CA ARG A 47 -6.51 -11.95 3.57
C ARG A 47 -7.58 -11.11 2.87
N TYR A 48 -8.44 -11.70 2.04
CA TYR A 48 -9.50 -10.97 1.34
C TYR A 48 -10.57 -10.46 2.31
N TRP A 49 -10.92 -11.26 3.32
CA TRP A 49 -11.82 -10.80 4.39
C TRP A 49 -11.24 -9.64 5.18
N TYR A 50 -9.95 -9.67 5.53
CA TYR A 50 -9.29 -8.50 6.16
C TYR A 50 -9.25 -7.28 5.23
N GLY A 51 -9.04 -7.49 3.92
CA GLY A 51 -9.13 -6.44 2.91
C GLY A 51 -10.52 -5.80 2.83
N ILE A 52 -11.59 -6.62 2.86
CA ILE A 52 -12.97 -6.15 2.88
C ILE A 52 -13.28 -5.39 4.17
N ILE A 53 -12.86 -5.90 5.33
CA ILE A 53 -13.01 -5.21 6.62
C ILE A 53 -12.32 -3.84 6.56
N PHE A 54 -11.09 -3.79 6.06
CA PHE A 54 -10.36 -2.53 5.92
C PHE A 54 -11.06 -1.55 4.97
N LEU A 55 -11.59 -2.02 3.84
CA LEU A 55 -12.42 -1.21 2.94
C LEU A 55 -13.67 -0.65 3.64
N LEU A 56 -14.42 -1.48 4.37
CA LEU A 56 -15.62 -1.06 5.09
C LEU A 56 -15.30 -0.03 6.18
N ILE A 57 -14.16 -0.16 6.85
CA ILE A 57 -13.68 0.82 7.83
C ILE A 57 -13.33 2.15 7.13
N ASN A 58 -12.66 2.13 5.98
CA ASN A 58 -12.36 3.34 5.21
C ASN A 58 -13.65 4.05 4.75
N LEU A 59 -14.65 3.30 4.28
CA LEU A 59 -15.97 3.84 3.92
C LEU A 59 -16.68 4.43 5.14
N SER A 60 -16.56 3.79 6.30
CA SER A 60 -17.11 4.28 7.56
C SER A 60 -16.41 5.56 8.04
N ALA A 61 -15.08 5.64 7.91
CA ALA A 61 -14.31 6.86 8.19
C ALA A 61 -14.76 8.02 7.30
N TRP A 62 -15.02 7.75 6.02
CA TRP A 62 -15.56 8.74 5.09
C TRP A 62 -16.96 9.18 5.50
N PHE A 63 -17.84 8.23 5.84
CA PHE A 63 -19.19 8.53 6.30
C PHE A 63 -19.17 9.40 7.56
N VAL A 64 -18.37 9.05 8.56
CA VAL A 64 -18.20 9.82 9.80
C VAL A 64 -17.68 11.23 9.49
N ARG A 65 -16.70 11.37 8.58
CA ARG A 65 -16.15 12.66 8.17
C ARG A 65 -17.19 13.55 7.49
N ASP A 66 -17.90 13.06 6.48
CA ASP A 66 -18.72 13.91 5.61
C ASP A 66 -20.18 14.04 6.09
N TYR A 67 -20.66 13.13 6.94
CA TYR A 67 -22.04 13.05 7.39
C TYR A 67 -22.22 12.90 8.91
N GLY A 68 -21.15 12.60 9.66
CA GLY A 68 -21.24 12.22 11.08
C GLY A 68 -21.88 13.28 11.98
N GLN A 69 -21.69 14.57 11.72
CA GLN A 69 -22.32 15.64 12.53
C GLN A 69 -23.85 15.62 12.47
N LYS A 70 -24.44 15.26 11.33
CA LYS A 70 -25.90 15.20 11.18
C LYS A 70 -26.51 14.04 11.97
N VAL A 71 -25.73 13.00 12.21
CA VAL A 71 -26.17 11.74 12.83
C VAL A 71 -25.82 11.70 14.32
N PHE A 72 -24.69 12.29 14.72
CA PHE A 72 -24.16 12.25 16.08
C PHE A 72 -23.85 13.66 16.64
N PRO A 73 -24.88 14.48 16.91
CA PRO A 73 -24.70 15.76 17.62
C PRO A 73 -24.40 15.48 19.10
N GLN A 74 -23.16 15.10 19.43
CA GLN A 74 -22.76 14.86 20.82
C GLN A 74 -22.38 16.18 21.53
N PRO A 75 -22.89 16.43 22.75
CA PRO A 75 -22.57 17.66 23.51
C PRO A 75 -21.09 17.76 23.93
N LEU A 76 -20.37 16.63 23.99
CA LEU A 76 -18.93 16.57 24.31
C LEU A 76 -18.05 17.23 23.23
N TYR A 77 -18.47 17.17 21.97
CA TYR A 77 -17.73 17.75 20.83
C TYR A 77 -17.94 19.25 20.72
N LEU A 78 -19.16 19.73 21.00
CA LEU A 78 -19.50 21.16 20.97
C LEU A 78 -18.65 21.97 21.96
N LYS A 79 -18.31 21.38 23.11
CA LYS A 79 -17.47 21.99 24.16
C LYS A 79 -15.98 22.04 23.81
N THR A 80 -15.50 21.13 22.95
CA THR A 80 -14.08 21.00 22.60
C THR A 80 -13.72 21.77 21.33
N CYS A 81 -14.59 21.74 20.31
CA CYS A 81 -14.30 22.33 19.00
C CYS A 81 -14.73 23.80 18.84
N GLY A 82 -15.43 24.39 19.81
CA GLY A 82 -15.86 25.80 19.76
C GLY A 82 -16.73 26.16 18.55
N HIS A 83 -16.77 27.45 18.20
CA HIS A 83 -17.55 27.98 17.07
C HIS A 83 -16.98 27.62 15.67
N GLU A 84 -15.81 26.95 15.59
CA GLU A 84 -15.21 26.36 14.38
C GLU A 84 -15.66 24.89 14.16
N GLY A 85 -16.81 24.52 14.72
CA GLY A 85 -17.22 23.17 15.12
C GLY A 85 -17.32 22.06 14.07
N ASP A 86 -17.23 22.37 12.78
CA ASP A 86 -17.41 21.37 11.71
C ASP A 86 -16.11 20.68 11.33
N ASP A 87 -15.02 21.43 11.14
CA ASP A 87 -13.79 20.85 10.62
C ASP A 87 -13.02 20.08 11.69
N CYS A 88 -13.06 20.54 12.94
CA CYS A 88 -12.57 19.79 14.10
C CYS A 88 -13.30 18.45 14.25
N PHE A 89 -14.63 18.40 14.02
CA PHE A 89 -15.38 17.15 14.06
C PHE A 89 -14.92 16.17 12.97
N ARG A 90 -14.70 16.66 11.74
CA ARG A 90 -14.23 15.83 10.61
C ARG A 90 -12.91 15.14 10.93
N THR A 91 -11.90 15.91 11.32
CA THR A 91 -10.56 15.40 11.65
C THR A 91 -10.63 14.41 12.79
N MET A 92 -11.32 14.79 13.88
CA MET A 92 -11.42 13.98 15.08
C MET A 92 -12.26 12.71 14.92
N GLY A 93 -13.23 12.71 13.99
CA GLY A 93 -14.00 11.53 13.63
C GLY A 93 -13.17 10.51 12.85
N VAL A 94 -12.42 10.97 11.84
CA VAL A 94 -11.52 10.12 11.05
C VAL A 94 -10.44 9.48 11.94
N LEU A 95 -9.80 10.27 12.81
CA LEU A 95 -8.75 9.79 13.70
C LEU A 95 -9.26 8.71 14.66
N ARG A 96 -10.50 8.80 15.15
CA ARG A 96 -11.10 7.77 16.01
C ARG A 96 -11.36 6.45 15.27
N VAL A 97 -11.94 6.52 14.08
CA VAL A 97 -12.17 5.33 13.24
C VAL A 97 -10.84 4.67 12.88
N SER A 98 -9.83 5.47 12.52
CA SER A 98 -8.48 5.02 12.25
C SER A 98 -7.81 4.38 13.47
N LEU A 99 -7.90 5.00 14.65
CA LEU A 99 -7.37 4.43 15.89
C LEU A 99 -7.99 3.06 16.19
N GLY A 100 -9.29 2.91 15.98
CA GLY A 100 -9.96 1.63 16.20
C GLY A 100 -9.52 0.54 15.21
N CYS A 101 -9.27 0.93 13.97
CA CYS A 101 -8.67 0.07 12.94
C CYS A 101 -7.25 -0.33 13.32
N PHE A 102 -6.43 0.63 13.73
CA PHE A 102 -5.06 0.41 14.19
C PHE A 102 -5.01 -0.57 15.37
N ILE A 103 -5.84 -0.37 16.40
CA ILE A 103 -5.91 -1.26 17.56
C ILE A 103 -6.28 -2.69 17.15
N PHE A 104 -7.27 -2.87 16.26
CA PHE A 104 -7.65 -4.19 15.76
C PHE A 104 -6.49 -4.90 15.07
N PHE A 105 -5.84 -4.23 14.12
CA PHE A 105 -4.76 -4.84 13.35
C PHE A 105 -3.48 -5.04 14.18
N ILE A 106 -3.20 -4.19 15.16
CA ILE A 106 -2.12 -4.44 16.13
C ILE A 106 -2.43 -5.64 17.02
N LEU A 107 -3.67 -5.80 17.50
CA LEU A 107 -4.06 -6.99 18.26
C LEU A 107 -3.90 -8.26 17.42
N MET A 108 -4.29 -8.20 16.14
CA MET A 108 -4.07 -9.29 15.20
C MET A 108 -2.59 -9.56 14.92
N PHE A 109 -1.77 -8.52 14.83
CA PHE A 109 -0.31 -8.64 14.73
C PHE A 109 0.28 -9.37 15.94
N LEU A 110 -0.02 -8.92 17.16
CA LEU A 110 0.51 -9.50 18.40
C LEU A 110 0.11 -10.97 18.57
N THR A 111 -1.09 -11.33 18.15
CA THR A 111 -1.59 -12.71 18.26
C THR A 111 -1.04 -13.65 17.19
N THR A 112 -0.53 -13.13 16.05
CA THR A 112 -0.11 -13.93 14.88
C THR A 112 1.36 -13.75 14.46
N CYS A 113 2.15 -12.91 15.13
CA CYS A 113 3.50 -12.52 14.68
C CYS A 113 4.53 -13.66 14.60
N LYS A 114 4.40 -14.70 15.42
CA LYS A 114 5.33 -15.86 15.40
C LYS A 114 4.76 -17.10 14.71
N THR A 115 3.66 -16.97 13.97
CA THR A 115 3.10 -18.11 13.24
C THR A 115 4.03 -18.48 12.08
N SER A 116 4.37 -19.77 11.97
CA SER A 116 5.23 -20.27 10.90
C SER A 116 4.60 -21.42 10.13
N LYS A 117 3.85 -22.30 10.82
CA LYS A 117 3.25 -23.50 10.26
C LYS A 117 1.73 -23.46 10.21
N LEU A 118 1.14 -24.19 9.26
CA LEU A 118 -0.31 -24.26 9.03
C LEU A 118 -1.07 -25.00 10.13
N TYR A 119 -0.45 -25.95 10.85
CA TYR A 119 -1.10 -26.71 11.92
C TYR A 119 -1.14 -25.96 13.27
N GLU A 120 -0.45 -24.82 13.40
CA GLU A 120 -0.45 -24.04 14.64
C GLU A 120 -1.84 -23.46 14.93
N VAL A 121 -2.23 -23.42 16.21
CA VAL A 121 -3.50 -22.80 16.66
C VAL A 121 -3.62 -21.35 16.19
N ARG A 122 -2.50 -20.64 16.10
CA ARG A 122 -2.46 -19.26 15.59
C ARG A 122 -2.86 -19.13 14.12
N ASN A 123 -2.68 -20.16 13.31
CA ASN A 123 -3.20 -20.18 11.94
C ASN A 123 -4.73 -20.28 11.94
N SER A 124 -5.31 -21.14 12.77
CA SER A 124 -6.78 -21.24 12.92
C SER A 124 -7.36 -19.91 13.45
N TRP A 125 -6.68 -19.28 14.43
CA TRP A 125 -7.00 -17.91 14.85
C TRP A 125 -6.94 -16.96 13.66
N HIS A 126 -5.88 -16.92 12.85
CA HIS A 126 -5.77 -16.02 11.71
C HIS A 126 -6.87 -16.23 10.65
N SER A 127 -7.22 -17.48 10.33
CA SER A 127 -7.97 -17.83 9.12
C SER A 127 -9.45 -18.18 9.34
N GLN A 128 -9.84 -18.71 10.51
CA GLN A 128 -11.14 -19.35 10.69
C GLN A 128 -12.06 -18.67 11.70
N TRP A 129 -11.58 -18.31 12.90
CA TRP A 129 -12.44 -17.90 14.03
C TRP A 129 -13.06 -16.48 13.88
N TRP A 130 -13.83 -16.24 12.81
CA TRP A 130 -14.39 -14.94 12.47
C TRP A 130 -15.38 -14.42 13.51
N SER A 131 -16.29 -15.27 14.01
CA SER A 131 -17.26 -14.88 15.06
C SER A 131 -16.57 -14.32 16.30
N LEU A 132 -15.47 -14.95 16.73
CA LEU A 132 -14.69 -14.48 17.87
C LEU A 132 -13.88 -13.21 17.58
N LYS A 133 -13.52 -12.95 16.32
CA LYS A 133 -12.84 -11.70 15.91
C LYS A 133 -13.77 -10.51 15.75
N PHE A 134 -15.06 -10.75 15.46
CA PHE A 134 -16.02 -9.66 15.37
C PHE A 134 -16.14 -8.91 16.70
N ILE A 135 -16.02 -9.60 17.83
CA ILE A 135 -16.03 -8.97 19.16
C ILE A 135 -14.90 -7.94 19.32
N PRO A 136 -13.60 -8.30 19.23
CA PRO A 136 -12.51 -7.34 19.35
C PRO A 136 -12.52 -6.28 18.24
N LEU A 137 -13.03 -6.59 17.03
CA LEU A 137 -13.21 -5.60 15.97
C LEU A 137 -14.22 -4.51 16.34
N ILE A 138 -15.41 -4.89 16.83
CA ILE A 138 -16.42 -3.92 17.24
C ILE A 138 -15.94 -3.12 18.45
N VAL A 139 -15.35 -3.80 19.45
CA VAL A 139 -14.80 -3.15 20.64
C VAL A 139 -13.73 -2.14 20.25
N SER A 140 -12.79 -2.51 19.36
CA SER A 140 -11.73 -1.60 18.95
C SER A 140 -12.26 -0.41 18.14
N LEU A 141 -13.30 -0.59 17.32
CA LEU A 141 -13.91 0.52 16.56
C LEU A 141 -14.71 1.47 17.45
N VAL A 142 -15.34 0.96 18.51
CA VAL A 142 -16.21 1.72 19.40
C VAL A 142 -15.43 2.42 20.51
N ALA A 143 -14.41 1.77 21.10
CA ALA A 143 -13.65 2.32 22.23
C ALA A 143 -13.06 3.73 22.00
N PRO A 144 -12.48 4.08 20.82
CA PRO A 144 -11.94 5.41 20.55
C PRO A 144 -12.95 6.56 20.69
N PHE A 145 -14.25 6.30 20.58
CA PHE A 145 -15.30 7.30 20.74
C PHE A 145 -15.50 7.74 22.20
N PHE A 146 -15.01 6.96 23.16
CA PHE A 146 -15.04 7.30 24.58
C PHE A 146 -13.74 7.97 25.07
N LEU A 147 -12.72 8.08 24.21
CA LEU A 147 -11.43 8.68 24.57
C LEU A 147 -11.48 10.21 24.55
N HIS A 148 -10.71 10.81 25.46
CA HIS A 148 -10.55 12.27 25.55
C HIS A 148 -9.90 12.81 24.25
N PRO A 149 -10.31 14.00 23.77
CA PRO A 149 -9.76 14.61 22.56
C PRO A 149 -8.22 14.69 22.52
N ASP A 150 -7.57 14.99 23.64
CA ASP A 150 -6.10 15.11 23.70
C ASP A 150 -5.39 13.80 23.31
N ILE A 151 -5.96 12.65 23.68
CA ILE A 151 -5.41 11.33 23.32
C ILE A 151 -5.54 11.10 21.81
N ILE A 152 -6.63 11.58 21.20
CA ILE A 152 -6.86 11.47 19.76
C ILE A 152 -5.91 12.38 18.98
N GLN A 153 -5.63 13.58 19.48
CA GLN A 153 -4.65 14.48 18.87
C GLN A 153 -3.23 13.91 18.96
N PHE A 154 -2.86 13.33 20.12
CA PHE A 154 -1.60 12.60 20.27
C PHE A 154 -1.51 11.42 19.29
N TYR A 155 -2.60 10.65 19.13
CA TYR A 155 -2.66 9.60 18.12
C TYR A 155 -2.49 10.17 16.69
N GLY A 156 -3.05 11.35 16.40
CA GLY A 156 -2.87 12.02 15.12
C GLY A 156 -1.40 12.28 14.78
N GLU A 157 -0.62 12.75 15.74
CA GLU A 157 0.83 12.92 15.60
C GLU A 157 1.57 11.59 15.40
N LEU A 158 1.20 10.57 16.18
CA LEU A 158 1.74 9.22 16.00
C LEU A 158 1.40 8.65 14.62
N ALA A 159 0.17 8.85 14.15
CA ALA A 159 -0.31 8.39 12.87
C ALA A 159 0.40 9.10 11.70
N ARG A 160 0.81 10.37 11.87
CA ARG A 160 1.66 11.07 10.88
C ARG A 160 2.99 10.36 10.68
N VAL A 161 3.66 9.95 11.76
CA VAL A 161 4.91 9.19 11.69
C VAL A 161 4.68 7.80 11.10
N GLY A 162 3.65 7.09 11.56
CA GLY A 162 3.29 5.76 11.06
C GLY A 162 2.92 5.74 9.58
N ALA A 163 2.23 6.77 9.09
CA ALA A 163 1.93 6.97 7.67
C ALA A 163 3.21 7.17 6.84
N GLY A 164 4.21 7.88 7.37
CA GLY A 164 5.53 8.00 6.74
C GLY A 164 6.23 6.64 6.63
N ILE A 165 6.20 5.82 7.69
CA ILE A 165 6.75 4.46 7.68
C ILE A 165 6.01 3.60 6.64
N PHE A 166 4.68 3.68 6.60
CA PHE A 166 3.86 2.97 5.61
C PHE A 166 4.28 3.30 4.18
N LEU A 167 4.47 4.59 3.86
CA LEU A 167 4.88 5.03 2.53
C LEU A 167 6.23 4.46 2.11
N VAL A 168 7.21 4.39 3.02
CA VAL A 168 8.52 3.78 2.73
C VAL A 168 8.38 2.28 2.47
N LEU A 169 7.58 1.56 3.28
CA LEU A 169 7.34 0.13 3.07
C LEU A 169 6.59 -0.14 1.76
N GLN A 170 5.54 0.64 1.48
CA GLN A 170 4.80 0.57 0.22
C GLN A 170 5.72 0.84 -0.96
N LEU A 171 6.61 1.84 -0.85
CA LEU A 171 7.57 2.18 -1.89
C LEU A 171 8.52 1.02 -2.18
N ILE A 172 9.11 0.40 -1.15
CA ILE A 172 9.97 -0.77 -1.32
C ILE A 172 9.22 -1.90 -2.02
N SER A 173 7.97 -2.15 -1.62
CA SER A 173 7.11 -3.16 -2.26
C SER A 173 6.86 -2.85 -3.74
N VAL A 174 6.57 -1.59 -4.09
CA VAL A 174 6.38 -1.14 -5.48
C VAL A 174 7.66 -1.34 -6.30
N ILE A 175 8.82 -0.96 -5.78
CA ILE A 175 10.11 -1.15 -6.49
C ILE A 175 10.36 -2.64 -6.73
N GLN A 176 10.16 -3.49 -5.72
CA GLN A 176 10.35 -4.92 -5.86
C GLN A 176 9.36 -5.54 -6.85
N PHE A 177 8.12 -5.06 -6.86
CA PHE A 177 7.13 -5.43 -7.88
C PHE A 177 7.55 -5.00 -9.29
N ILE A 178 8.09 -3.80 -9.48
CA ILE A 178 8.62 -3.32 -10.78
C ILE A 178 9.79 -4.21 -11.24
N THR A 179 10.71 -4.57 -10.34
CA THR A 179 11.81 -5.48 -10.71
C THR A 179 11.33 -6.90 -11.03
N TRP A 180 10.27 -7.37 -10.36
CA TRP A 180 9.62 -8.63 -10.69
C TRP A 180 8.94 -8.56 -12.06
N LEU A 181 8.22 -7.48 -12.37
CA LEU A 181 7.64 -7.24 -13.70
C LEU A 181 8.71 -7.25 -14.79
N ASN A 182 9.86 -6.60 -14.54
CA ASN A 182 10.97 -6.58 -15.49
C ASN A 182 11.47 -8.01 -15.81
N LYS A 183 11.66 -8.84 -14.78
CA LYS A 183 12.07 -10.26 -14.96
C LYS A 183 11.00 -11.10 -15.66
N TYR A 184 9.72 -10.81 -15.41
CA TYR A 184 8.62 -11.52 -16.04
C TYR A 184 8.42 -11.14 -17.51
N CYS A 185 8.60 -9.85 -17.84
CA CYS A 185 8.46 -9.35 -19.20
C CYS A 185 9.70 -9.63 -20.07
N VAL A 186 10.87 -9.75 -19.46
CA VAL A 186 12.13 -10.11 -20.14
C VAL A 186 12.75 -11.34 -19.45
N PRO A 187 12.15 -12.54 -19.60
CA PRO A 187 12.76 -13.77 -19.13
C PRO A 187 14.03 -14.05 -19.96
N ASP A 188 15.15 -14.18 -19.27
CA ASP A 188 16.51 -14.65 -19.64
C ASP A 188 16.91 -14.70 -21.14
N GLU A 189 18.16 -14.28 -21.42
CA GLU A 189 18.72 -13.84 -22.72
C GLU A 189 18.66 -14.80 -23.94
N LYS A 190 17.99 -15.96 -23.84
CA LYS A 190 18.02 -17.00 -24.89
C LYS A 190 17.05 -16.75 -26.04
N GLU A 191 16.12 -15.80 -25.93
CA GLU A 191 15.12 -15.55 -26.98
C GLU A 191 15.12 -14.07 -27.45
N LYS A 192 15.66 -13.81 -28.66
CA LYS A 192 15.74 -12.46 -29.28
C LYS A 192 14.39 -11.71 -29.30
N ARG A 193 13.27 -12.44 -29.32
CA ARG A 193 11.90 -11.90 -29.34
C ARG A 193 11.51 -11.22 -28.01
N SER A 194 12.00 -11.73 -26.87
CA SER A 194 11.71 -11.17 -25.55
C SER A 194 12.43 -9.84 -25.30
N CYS A 195 13.68 -9.71 -25.78
CA CYS A 195 14.45 -8.47 -25.69
C CYS A 195 13.79 -7.31 -26.46
N PHE A 196 13.30 -7.56 -27.68
CA PHE A 196 12.61 -6.53 -28.48
C PHE A 196 11.30 -6.06 -27.83
N PHE A 197 10.55 -6.98 -27.23
CA PHE A 197 9.33 -6.64 -26.50
C PHE A 197 9.62 -5.78 -25.27
N GLY A 198 10.65 -6.12 -24.48
CA GLY A 198 11.08 -5.32 -23.34
C GLY A 198 11.52 -3.90 -23.71
N LEU A 199 12.28 -3.76 -24.81
CA LEU A 199 12.72 -2.46 -25.32
C LEU A 199 11.54 -1.62 -25.85
N PHE A 200 10.58 -2.23 -26.53
CA PHE A 200 9.37 -1.55 -27.01
C PHE A 200 8.54 -0.99 -25.85
N ILE A 201 8.25 -1.82 -24.83
CA ILE A 201 7.51 -1.40 -23.65
C ILE A 201 8.27 -0.32 -22.87
N SER A 202 9.59 -0.48 -22.72
CA SER A 202 10.45 0.53 -22.09
C SER A 202 10.34 1.88 -22.80
N THR A 203 10.35 1.88 -24.14
CA THR A 203 10.26 3.11 -24.94
C THR A 203 8.92 3.81 -24.73
N ILE A 204 7.82 3.05 -24.64
CA ILE A 204 6.49 3.61 -24.33
C ILE A 204 6.48 4.30 -22.97
N PHE A 205 7.04 3.67 -21.94
CA PHE A 205 7.09 4.28 -20.60
C PHE A 205 7.93 5.56 -20.56
N TYR A 206 9.08 5.60 -21.26
CA TYR A 206 9.89 6.81 -21.35
C TYR A 206 9.18 7.93 -22.13
N LEU A 207 8.52 7.59 -23.25
CA LEU A 207 7.74 8.56 -24.02
C LEU A 207 6.60 9.13 -23.18
N ALA A 208 5.86 8.28 -22.48
CA ALA A 208 4.80 8.71 -21.56
C ALA A 208 5.33 9.62 -20.45
N SER A 209 6.51 9.31 -19.90
CA SER A 209 7.15 10.12 -18.85
C SER A 209 7.55 11.51 -19.36
N ILE A 210 8.16 11.59 -20.54
CA ILE A 210 8.53 12.87 -21.18
C ILE A 210 7.29 13.69 -21.52
N CYS A 211 6.25 13.06 -22.09
CA CYS A 211 4.97 13.71 -22.33
C CYS A 211 4.33 14.22 -21.04
N GLY A 212 4.37 13.44 -19.95
CA GLY A 212 3.87 13.83 -18.64
C GLY A 212 4.56 15.09 -18.11
N ILE A 213 5.89 15.15 -18.17
CA ILE A 213 6.67 16.34 -17.81
C ILE A 213 6.27 17.53 -18.69
N GLY A 214 6.19 17.32 -20.01
CA GLY A 214 5.80 18.36 -20.96
C GLY A 214 4.41 18.94 -20.69
N VAL A 215 3.44 18.12 -20.25
CA VAL A 215 2.08 18.54 -19.89
C VAL A 215 2.04 19.23 -18.53
N MET A 216 2.90 18.86 -17.58
CA MET A 216 2.94 19.51 -16.25
C MET A 216 3.37 20.97 -16.31
N TYR A 217 4.30 21.35 -17.18
CA TYR A 217 4.76 22.74 -17.31
C TYR A 217 3.64 23.75 -17.62
N PRO A 218 2.84 23.61 -18.69
CA PRO A 218 1.78 24.56 -18.99
C PRO A 218 0.64 24.53 -17.96
N LEU A 219 0.39 23.40 -17.30
CA LEU A 219 -0.71 23.26 -16.35
C LEU A 219 -0.40 23.84 -14.96
N TYR A 220 0.82 23.64 -14.46
CA TYR A 220 1.20 23.95 -13.08
C TYR A 220 2.34 24.99 -12.95
N ALA A 221 3.04 25.31 -14.05
CA ALA A 221 4.24 26.14 -14.06
C ALA A 221 4.28 27.13 -15.24
N SER A 222 3.13 27.62 -15.70
CA SER A 222 3.02 28.53 -16.85
C SER A 222 3.61 29.93 -16.63
N LYS A 223 3.89 30.31 -15.38
CA LYS A 223 4.43 31.63 -15.01
C LYS A 223 5.72 31.48 -14.20
N ALA A 224 6.65 32.41 -14.39
CA ALA A 224 7.91 32.46 -13.63
C ALA A 224 7.70 32.64 -12.11
N SER A 225 6.53 33.13 -11.68
CA SER A 225 6.16 33.23 -10.27
C SER A 225 5.95 31.87 -9.59
N CYS A 226 5.90 30.76 -10.34
CA CYS A 226 5.66 29.41 -9.86
C CYS A 226 6.96 28.63 -9.68
N SER A 227 7.96 29.27 -9.06
CA SER A 227 9.33 28.76 -8.94
C SER A 227 9.40 27.38 -8.29
N LEU A 228 8.55 27.11 -7.30
CA LEU A 228 8.49 25.84 -6.59
C LEU A 228 7.97 24.70 -7.49
N ASN A 229 6.92 24.95 -8.27
CA ASN A 229 6.41 23.96 -9.22
C ASN A 229 7.40 23.72 -10.37
N ILE A 230 8.04 24.77 -10.87
CA ILE A 230 9.15 24.66 -11.84
C ILE A 230 10.27 23.79 -11.25
N PHE A 231 10.68 24.02 -10.01
CA PHE A 231 11.70 23.23 -9.34
C PHE A 231 11.30 21.75 -9.22
N PHE A 232 10.08 21.42 -8.79
CA PHE A 232 9.66 20.01 -8.70
C PHE A 232 9.66 19.30 -10.05
N ILE A 233 9.10 19.93 -11.10
CA ILE A 233 9.03 19.33 -12.44
C ILE A 233 10.44 19.18 -13.05
N THR A 234 11.28 20.21 -12.95
CA THR A 234 12.67 20.15 -13.44
C THR A 234 13.47 19.07 -12.72
N TRP A 235 13.36 19.00 -11.38
CA TRP A 235 14.08 18.02 -10.58
C TRP A 235 13.62 16.59 -10.89
N THR A 236 12.32 16.37 -11.08
CA THR A 236 11.77 15.09 -11.58
C THR A 236 12.46 14.67 -12.87
N GLY A 237 12.57 15.59 -13.84
CA GLY A 237 13.28 15.35 -15.10
C GLY A 237 14.75 14.97 -14.91
N ILE A 238 15.45 15.61 -13.97
CA ILE A 238 16.84 15.25 -13.62
C ILE A 238 16.91 13.84 -13.03
N LEU A 239 16.03 13.50 -12.09
CA LEU A 239 15.98 12.15 -11.49
C LEU A 239 15.76 11.07 -12.55
N LEU A 240 14.91 11.32 -13.54
CA LEU A 240 14.69 10.42 -14.66
C LEU A 240 15.95 10.17 -15.48
N LEU A 241 16.69 11.24 -15.81
CA LEU A 241 17.96 11.13 -16.55
C LEU A 241 19.01 10.33 -15.74
N VAL A 242 19.08 10.58 -14.42
CA VAL A 242 19.98 9.84 -13.52
C VAL A 242 19.63 8.35 -13.48
N MET A 243 18.36 8.00 -13.28
CA MET A 243 17.91 6.61 -13.24
C MET A 243 18.14 5.88 -14.56
N MET A 244 17.96 6.57 -15.69
CA MET A 244 18.27 6.05 -17.03
C MET A 244 19.77 5.80 -17.20
N ALA A 245 20.62 6.75 -16.82
CA ALA A 245 22.08 6.62 -16.92
C ALA A 245 22.63 5.46 -16.06
N ILE A 246 22.13 5.32 -14.82
CA ILE A 246 22.50 4.20 -13.94
C ILE A 246 22.08 2.86 -14.53
N SER A 247 20.90 2.80 -15.15
CA SER A 247 20.39 1.54 -15.72
C SER A 247 21.16 1.09 -16.96
N LEU A 248 21.76 2.02 -17.70
CA LEU A 248 22.66 1.76 -18.82
C LEU A 248 24.10 1.45 -18.38
N HIS A 249 24.44 1.73 -17.13
CA HIS A 249 25.80 1.53 -16.63
C HIS A 249 26.13 0.02 -16.57
N SER A 250 27.24 -0.36 -17.20
CA SER A 250 27.65 -1.75 -17.42
C SER A 250 27.83 -2.58 -16.14
N LYS A 251 28.10 -1.94 -14.99
CA LYS A 251 28.23 -2.63 -13.70
C LYS A 251 26.90 -2.97 -13.00
N VAL A 252 25.79 -2.32 -13.35
CA VAL A 252 24.51 -2.43 -12.63
C VAL A 252 23.45 -3.15 -13.45
N ASN A 253 23.44 -2.94 -14.78
CA ASN A 253 22.61 -3.61 -15.79
C ASN A 253 21.21 -4.08 -15.31
N ARG A 254 20.41 -3.17 -14.73
CA ARG A 254 19.05 -3.46 -14.23
C ARG A 254 17.99 -3.61 -15.32
N GLY A 255 18.36 -3.40 -16.58
CA GLY A 255 17.47 -3.41 -17.74
C GLY A 255 16.72 -2.09 -17.93
N LEU A 256 16.49 -1.73 -19.20
CA LEU A 256 15.88 -0.45 -19.57
C LEU A 256 14.39 -0.37 -19.17
N LEU A 257 13.69 -1.50 -19.22
CA LEU A 257 12.27 -1.58 -18.87
C LEU A 257 12.00 -1.22 -17.40
N SER A 258 12.83 -1.71 -16.47
CA SER A 258 12.70 -1.38 -15.04
C SER A 258 12.83 0.13 -14.78
N SER A 259 13.74 0.82 -15.48
CA SER A 259 13.91 2.26 -15.32
C SER A 259 12.84 3.07 -16.03
N GLY A 260 12.31 2.59 -17.16
CA GLY A 260 11.15 3.20 -17.82
C GLY A 260 9.91 3.18 -16.92
N ILE A 261 9.60 2.03 -16.29
CA ILE A 261 8.47 1.94 -15.36
C ILE A 261 8.69 2.84 -14.13
N MET A 262 9.92 2.90 -13.61
CA MET A 262 10.28 3.79 -12.50
C MET A 262 10.13 5.28 -12.87
N ALA A 263 10.54 5.66 -14.08
CA ALA A 263 10.37 7.01 -14.61
C ALA A 263 8.89 7.43 -14.65
N ALA A 264 8.02 6.54 -15.13
CA ALA A 264 6.59 6.79 -15.16
C ALA A 264 6.00 6.92 -13.74
N TYR A 265 6.47 6.10 -12.80
CA TYR A 265 6.08 6.19 -11.40
C TYR A 265 6.52 7.50 -10.73
N ALA A 266 7.76 7.96 -10.97
CA ALA A 266 8.25 9.23 -10.46
C ALA A 266 7.46 10.42 -11.02
N VAL A 267 7.19 10.43 -12.33
CA VAL A 267 6.34 11.45 -12.97
C VAL A 267 4.91 11.44 -12.39
N PHE A 268 4.36 10.25 -12.12
CA PHE A 268 3.06 10.13 -11.46
C PHE A 268 3.08 10.71 -10.03
N LEU A 269 4.12 10.43 -9.24
CA LEU A 269 4.26 11.01 -7.90
C LEU A 269 4.36 12.54 -7.95
N CYS A 270 5.20 13.11 -8.83
CA CYS A 270 5.27 14.55 -9.04
C CYS A 270 3.91 15.14 -9.45
N TRP A 271 3.22 14.53 -10.42
CA TRP A 271 1.90 14.98 -10.85
C TRP A 271 0.91 15.01 -9.68
N THR A 272 0.87 13.94 -8.88
CA THR A 272 -0.03 13.86 -7.72
C THR A 272 0.35 14.85 -6.62
N ALA A 273 1.63 15.20 -6.46
CA ALA A 273 2.09 16.22 -5.53
C ALA A 273 1.65 17.63 -5.94
N LEU A 274 1.78 17.96 -7.24
CA LEU A 274 1.31 19.24 -7.79
C LEU A 274 -0.22 19.38 -7.68
N ARG A 275 -0.97 18.29 -7.87
CA ARG A 275 -2.43 18.30 -7.62
C ARG A 275 -2.82 18.46 -6.16
N SER A 276 -1.92 18.14 -5.23
CA SER A 276 -2.11 18.33 -3.80
C SER A 276 -1.79 19.76 -3.33
N GLU A 277 -1.20 20.61 -4.19
CA GLU A 277 -0.91 22.01 -3.86
C GLU A 277 -2.22 22.74 -3.49
N PRO A 278 -2.25 23.53 -2.40
CA PRO A 278 -3.41 24.35 -2.09
C PRO A 278 -3.67 25.35 -3.22
N ALA A 279 -4.94 25.66 -3.46
CA ALA A 279 -5.36 26.47 -4.61
C ALA A 279 -4.66 27.84 -4.65
N ASN A 280 -3.67 27.96 -5.53
CA ASN A 280 -2.98 29.22 -5.82
C ASN A 280 -3.41 29.73 -7.20
N PRO A 281 -4.20 30.82 -7.28
CA PRO A 281 -4.71 31.35 -8.56
C PRO A 281 -3.59 31.85 -9.48
N LYS A 282 -2.35 31.98 -8.99
CA LYS A 282 -1.20 32.39 -9.81
C LYS A 282 -0.65 31.25 -10.66
N CYS A 283 -0.66 30.01 -10.15
CA CYS A 283 0.07 28.87 -10.73
C CYS A 283 -0.83 27.79 -11.32
N HIS A 284 -2.09 27.73 -10.89
CA HIS A 284 -3.04 26.75 -11.37
C HIS A 284 -4.18 27.43 -12.14
N SER A 285 -4.39 27.02 -13.40
CA SER A 285 -5.54 27.42 -14.20
C SER A 285 -6.65 26.36 -14.09
N GLN A 286 -7.15 26.08 -12.88
CA GLN A 286 -8.45 25.42 -12.80
C GLN A 286 -9.51 26.46 -13.11
N LYS A 287 -10.09 26.38 -14.31
CA LYS A 287 -11.45 26.86 -14.52
C LYS A 287 -12.29 26.20 -13.41
N LYS A 288 -12.84 27.00 -12.48
CA LYS A 288 -13.91 26.56 -11.59
C LYS A 288 -14.94 25.87 -12.47
N ALA A 289 -15.01 24.54 -12.41
CA ALA A 289 -16.00 23.81 -13.16
C ALA A 289 -17.36 24.29 -12.63
N SER A 290 -18.06 25.02 -13.48
CA SER A 290 -19.39 25.54 -13.22
C SER A 290 -20.36 24.37 -13.25
N GLY A 291 -20.87 23.97 -12.08
CA GLY A 291 -22.15 23.30 -11.90
C GLY A 291 -22.46 22.06 -12.74
N ASN A 292 -21.81 20.91 -12.48
CA ASN A 292 -22.43 19.57 -12.45
C ASN A 292 -21.47 18.47 -11.90
N ASN A 293 -20.61 18.82 -10.94
CA ASN A 293 -19.33 18.11 -10.68
C ASN A 293 -19.29 17.27 -9.40
N ASP A 294 -20.44 17.03 -8.76
CA ASP A 294 -20.46 16.32 -7.49
C ASP A 294 -20.15 14.84 -7.71
N TRP A 295 -20.70 14.23 -8.76
CA TRP A 295 -20.52 12.80 -9.04
C TRP A 295 -19.09 12.45 -9.44
N THR A 296 -18.40 13.31 -10.20
CA THR A 296 -16.99 13.10 -10.56
C THR A 296 -16.05 13.24 -9.37
N THR A 297 -16.38 14.12 -8.42
CA THR A 297 -15.62 14.29 -7.17
C THR A 297 -15.83 13.10 -6.24
N ILE A 298 -17.07 12.62 -6.09
CA ILE A 298 -17.39 11.40 -5.31
C ILE A 298 -16.71 10.17 -5.94
N LEU A 299 -16.77 10.03 -7.27
CA LEU A 299 -16.10 8.95 -7.98
C LEU A 299 -14.57 8.98 -7.75
N GLY A 300 -13.96 10.16 -7.87
CA GLY A 300 -12.53 10.34 -7.60
C GLY A 300 -12.15 9.98 -6.16
N PHE A 301 -13.02 10.31 -5.20
CA PHE A 301 -12.84 9.95 -3.80
C PHE A 301 -12.94 8.43 -3.56
N LEU A 302 -13.91 7.75 -4.18
CA LEU A 302 -14.03 6.29 -4.10
C LEU A 302 -12.82 5.58 -4.72
N ILE A 303 -12.36 6.05 -5.89
CA ILE A 303 -11.14 5.54 -6.53
C ILE A 303 -9.94 5.69 -5.58
N ALA A 304 -9.82 6.81 -4.87
CA ALA A 304 -8.76 7.00 -3.88
C ALA A 304 -8.87 6.00 -2.72
N ILE A 305 -10.07 5.74 -2.19
CA ILE A 305 -10.27 4.69 -1.16
C ILE A 305 -9.81 3.33 -1.69
N PHE A 306 -10.24 2.94 -2.88
CA PHE A 306 -9.81 1.67 -3.47
C PHE A 306 -8.30 1.62 -3.67
N ALA A 307 -7.67 2.71 -4.09
CA ALA A 307 -6.22 2.79 -4.24
C ALA A 307 -5.50 2.60 -2.89
N ILE A 308 -5.99 3.19 -1.81
CA ILE A 308 -5.43 3.03 -0.45
C ILE A 308 -5.55 1.58 0.01
N VAL A 309 -6.72 0.97 -0.17
CA VAL A 309 -6.97 -0.44 0.20
C VAL A 309 -6.07 -1.36 -0.60
N MET A 310 -5.96 -1.15 -1.91
CA MET A 310 -5.10 -1.95 -2.78
C MET A 310 -3.62 -1.79 -2.44
N ALA A 311 -3.16 -0.57 -2.18
CA ALA A 311 -1.79 -0.29 -1.74
C ALA A 311 -1.47 -1.00 -0.41
N THR A 312 -2.39 -0.95 0.56
CA THR A 312 -2.24 -1.63 1.85
C THR A 312 -2.24 -3.15 1.68
N PHE A 313 -3.17 -3.67 0.88
CA PHE A 313 -3.29 -5.10 0.61
C PHE A 313 -2.06 -5.66 -0.11
N SER A 314 -1.61 -5.00 -1.20
CA SER A 314 -0.45 -5.42 -1.97
C SER A 314 0.82 -5.39 -1.14
N THR A 315 1.03 -4.31 -0.37
CA THR A 315 2.18 -4.19 0.52
C THR A 315 2.12 -5.25 1.61
N GLY A 316 0.94 -5.55 2.17
CA GLY A 316 0.78 -6.53 3.26
C GLY A 316 1.06 -7.97 2.85
N ILE A 317 0.76 -8.35 1.59
CA ILE A 317 1.05 -9.70 1.09
C ILE A 317 2.51 -9.85 0.65
N ASP A 318 3.22 -8.75 0.42
CA ASP A 318 4.59 -8.71 -0.11
C ASP A 318 5.67 -8.93 0.97
N SER A 319 5.37 -9.79 1.95
CA SER A 319 6.28 -10.09 3.06
C SER A 319 7.63 -10.68 2.63
N GLN A 320 7.73 -11.25 1.42
CA GLN A 320 8.95 -11.84 0.88
C GLN A 320 10.00 -10.78 0.51
N SER A 321 9.56 -9.59 0.09
CA SER A 321 10.45 -8.46 -0.25
C SER A 321 11.26 -7.95 0.94
N PHE A 322 10.80 -8.24 2.16
CA PHE A 322 11.41 -7.81 3.42
C PHE A 322 12.15 -8.93 4.16
N GLN A 323 12.32 -10.11 3.53
CA GLN A 323 13.09 -11.20 4.12
C GLN A 323 14.58 -10.99 3.89
N PHE A 324 15.31 -10.69 4.97
CA PHE A 324 16.78 -10.52 4.95
C PHE A 324 17.56 -11.81 4.65
N ARG A 325 16.93 -12.98 4.73
CA ARG A 325 17.55 -14.29 4.46
C ARG A 325 16.67 -15.10 3.51
N LYS A 326 17.17 -15.34 2.30
CA LYS A 326 16.41 -15.95 1.18
C LYS A 326 16.62 -17.46 1.05
N ASP A 327 17.36 -18.08 1.97
CA ASP A 327 17.90 -19.44 1.82
C ASP A 327 17.04 -20.55 2.47
N ASN A 328 15.87 -20.22 3.02
CA ASN A 328 15.00 -21.24 3.62
C ASN A 328 14.09 -21.85 2.56
N VAL A 329 14.27 -23.13 2.27
CA VAL A 329 13.36 -23.92 1.42
C VAL A 329 11.97 -23.89 2.04
N GLN A 330 10.98 -23.37 1.31
CA GLN A 330 9.61 -23.31 1.79
C GLN A 330 9.01 -24.71 1.80
N MET A 331 8.59 -25.16 2.98
CA MET A 331 7.95 -26.46 3.18
C MET A 331 6.46 -26.38 2.91
N GLU A 332 5.85 -27.53 2.61
CA GLU A 332 4.43 -27.64 2.31
C GLU A 332 3.52 -27.26 3.48
N ASP A 333 4.01 -27.43 4.71
CA ASP A 333 3.32 -27.04 5.93
C ASP A 333 3.55 -25.57 6.35
N ASP A 334 4.35 -24.80 5.60
CA ASP A 334 4.59 -23.39 5.87
C ASP A 334 3.39 -22.52 5.48
N ILE A 335 3.18 -21.46 6.25
CA ILE A 335 2.17 -20.45 5.90
C ILE A 335 2.50 -19.73 4.57
N PRO A 336 1.49 -19.35 3.77
CA PRO A 336 1.70 -18.78 2.44
C PRO A 336 2.30 -17.36 2.44
N TYR A 337 2.14 -16.61 3.53
CA TYR A 337 2.71 -15.28 3.75
C TYR A 337 2.86 -15.03 5.25
N LYS A 338 3.71 -14.09 5.66
CA LYS A 338 3.91 -13.79 7.09
C LYS A 338 2.71 -13.01 7.63
N TYR A 339 1.88 -13.67 8.45
CA TYR A 339 0.65 -13.08 9.03
C TYR A 339 0.94 -11.84 9.87
N GLY A 340 2.02 -11.86 10.67
CA GLY A 340 2.44 -10.68 11.43
C GLY A 340 2.72 -9.48 10.53
N PHE A 341 3.55 -9.66 9.49
CA PHE A 341 3.85 -8.57 8.56
C PHE A 341 2.59 -8.03 7.89
N PHE A 342 1.70 -8.91 7.44
CA PHE A 342 0.41 -8.52 6.84
C PHE A 342 -0.40 -7.61 7.78
N HIS A 343 -0.60 -8.02 9.04
CA HIS A 343 -1.37 -7.23 10.01
C HIS A 343 -0.66 -5.93 10.42
N LEU A 344 0.67 -5.94 10.52
CA LEU A 344 1.45 -4.73 10.77
C LEU A 344 1.25 -3.71 9.66
N ILE A 345 1.31 -4.13 8.38
CA ILE A 345 1.05 -3.25 7.24
C ILE A 345 -0.37 -2.69 7.27
N PHE A 346 -1.39 -3.49 7.63
CA PHE A 346 -2.76 -2.97 7.76
C PHE A 346 -2.90 -1.98 8.91
N SER A 347 -2.18 -2.16 10.01
CA SER A 347 -2.16 -1.19 11.11
C SER A 347 -1.50 0.15 10.71
N LEU A 348 -0.40 0.10 9.96
CA LEU A 348 0.26 1.28 9.40
C LEU A 348 -0.60 1.92 8.28
N GLY A 349 -1.29 1.11 7.49
CA GLY A 349 -2.27 1.54 6.50
C GLY A 349 -3.45 2.27 7.15
N ALA A 350 -3.83 1.88 8.38
CA ALA A 350 -4.85 2.59 9.16
C ALA A 350 -4.44 4.03 9.49
N MET A 351 -3.17 4.23 9.88
CA MET A 351 -2.58 5.54 10.12
C MET A 351 -2.45 6.34 8.82
N TYR A 352 -2.03 5.69 7.74
CA TYR A 352 -1.91 6.31 6.42
C TYR A 352 -3.24 6.85 5.88
N PHE A 353 -4.32 6.04 5.84
CA PHE A 353 -5.59 6.54 5.32
C PHE A 353 -6.14 7.72 6.15
N ALA A 354 -5.91 7.71 7.47
CA ALA A 354 -6.28 8.84 8.32
C ALA A 354 -5.59 10.11 7.87
N MET A 355 -4.27 10.08 7.68
CA MET A 355 -3.51 11.23 7.20
C MET A 355 -4.00 11.72 5.84
N LEU A 356 -4.35 10.82 4.92
CA LEU A 356 -4.91 11.24 3.63
C LEU A 356 -6.26 11.94 3.78
N PHE A 357 -7.14 11.40 4.61
CA PHE A 357 -8.50 11.90 4.81
C PHE A 357 -8.55 13.26 5.50
N ILE A 358 -7.52 13.58 6.30
CA ILE A 358 -7.35 14.88 6.96
C ILE A 358 -6.32 15.77 6.25
N SER A 359 -5.86 15.39 5.05
CA SER A 359 -4.88 16.13 4.26
C SER A 359 -3.55 16.42 4.98
N TRP A 360 -3.08 15.48 5.80
CA TRP A 360 -1.84 15.55 6.58
C TRP A 360 -1.80 16.71 7.59
N ASN A 361 -2.94 17.30 7.90
CA ASN A 361 -3.05 18.47 8.74
C ASN A 361 -3.94 18.17 9.95
N LEU A 362 -3.40 18.39 11.14
CA LEU A 362 -4.13 18.19 12.40
C LEU A 362 -4.83 19.48 12.86
N ASP A 363 -4.34 20.65 12.42
CA ASP A 363 -4.72 21.96 12.94
C ASP A 363 -5.58 22.80 11.97
N HIS A 364 -5.76 22.35 10.71
CA HIS A 364 -6.48 23.12 9.68
C HIS A 364 -7.63 22.38 8.99
N THR A 365 -8.54 23.20 8.46
CA THR A 365 -9.84 22.91 7.86
C THR A 365 -9.81 21.89 6.70
N THR A 366 -10.46 20.73 6.84
CA THR A 366 -10.66 19.76 5.74
C THR A 366 -11.94 20.07 4.97
N ARG A 367 -11.88 20.32 3.65
CA ARG A 367 -13.09 20.51 2.83
C ARG A 367 -13.79 19.18 2.57
N LYS A 368 -15.13 19.20 2.57
CA LYS A 368 -15.95 18.04 2.18
C LYS A 368 -15.50 17.52 0.80
N TRP A 369 -15.42 16.19 0.64
CA TRP A 369 -15.00 15.54 -0.61
C TRP A 369 -13.55 15.79 -1.05
N SER A 370 -12.69 16.33 -0.17
CA SER A 370 -11.25 16.46 -0.44
C SER A 370 -10.43 15.38 0.29
N ILE A 371 -9.36 14.93 -0.35
CA ILE A 371 -8.31 14.05 0.20
C ILE A 371 -6.99 14.70 -0.23
N ASP A 372 -5.98 14.69 0.64
CA ASP A 372 -4.61 15.05 0.26
C ASP A 372 -4.43 16.47 -0.31
N VAL A 373 -5.19 17.46 0.15
CA VAL A 373 -5.03 18.83 -0.34
C VAL A 373 -4.34 19.67 0.73
N GLY A 374 -3.09 20.08 0.47
CA GLY A 374 -2.29 20.91 1.36
C GLY A 374 -0.79 20.74 1.14
N TRP A 375 -0.01 21.72 1.59
CA TRP A 375 1.45 21.71 1.46
C TRP A 375 2.10 20.48 2.09
N ALA A 376 1.59 20.00 3.23
CA ALA A 376 2.08 18.77 3.85
C ALA A 376 1.93 17.57 2.92
N SER A 377 0.76 17.41 2.28
CA SER A 377 0.54 16.33 1.31
C SER A 377 1.44 16.47 0.07
N THR A 378 1.65 17.68 -0.43
CA THR A 378 2.57 17.93 -1.56
C THR A 378 3.98 17.49 -1.21
N TRP A 379 4.52 17.94 -0.07
CA TRP A 379 5.88 17.60 0.34
C TRP A 379 6.07 16.11 0.60
N VAL A 380 5.11 15.44 1.24
CA VAL A 380 5.17 13.99 1.46
C VAL A 380 5.30 13.24 0.13
N LYS A 381 4.56 13.64 -0.90
CA LYS A 381 4.61 13.00 -2.23
C LYS A 381 5.93 13.27 -2.95
N ILE A 382 6.46 14.49 -2.90
CA ILE A 382 7.77 14.85 -3.46
C ILE A 382 8.91 14.12 -2.76
N VAL A 383 8.91 14.07 -1.43
CA VAL A 383 9.92 13.33 -0.66
C VAL A 383 9.83 11.83 -0.98
N ASN A 384 8.63 11.28 -1.11
CA ASN A 384 8.44 9.88 -1.52
C ASN A 384 9.00 9.60 -2.92
N GLU A 385 8.87 10.54 -3.85
CA GLU A 385 9.49 10.46 -5.18
C GLU A 385 11.02 10.44 -5.11
N TRP A 386 11.61 11.33 -4.31
CA TRP A 386 13.07 11.39 -4.15
C TRP A 386 13.62 10.11 -3.49
N LEU A 387 12.90 9.58 -2.51
CA LEU A 387 13.21 8.29 -1.90
C LEU A 387 13.08 7.16 -2.92
N ALA A 388 12.07 7.18 -3.79
CA ALA A 388 11.90 6.18 -4.85
C ALA A 388 13.11 6.15 -5.78
N ALA A 389 13.51 7.31 -6.29
CA ALA A 389 14.69 7.44 -7.15
C ALA A 389 15.97 7.01 -6.43
N THR A 390 16.12 7.36 -5.15
CA THR A 390 17.31 7.01 -4.34
C THR A 390 17.39 5.51 -4.07
N ILE A 391 16.30 4.87 -3.65
CA ILE A 391 16.25 3.42 -3.39
C ILE A 391 16.44 2.64 -4.69
N TYR A 392 15.86 3.12 -5.80
CA TYR A 392 16.08 2.51 -7.11
C TYR A 392 17.52 2.67 -7.62
N SER A 393 18.23 3.71 -7.21
CA SER A 393 19.61 3.98 -7.67
C SER A 393 20.68 3.28 -6.82
N LYS A 394 20.33 2.83 -5.61
CA LYS A 394 21.13 1.89 -4.79
C LYS A 394 20.98 0.49 -5.35
#